data_AF-A0A7S1XCR6-F1
#
_entry.id   AF-A0A7S1XCR6-F1
#
_cell.length_a   1.000
_cell.length_b   1.000
_cell.length_c   1.000
_cell.angle_alpha   90.00
_cell.angle_beta   90.00
_cell.angle_gamma   90.00
#
_symmetry.space_group_name_H-M   'P 1'
#
loop_
_entity.id
_entity.type
_entity.pdbx_description
1 polymer ?
#
loop_
_entity_poly.entity_id
_entity_poly.type
_entity_poly.pdbx_seq_one_letter_code
_entity_poly.pdbx_strand_id
1 'polypeptide(L)'
;EQYEGLFFVVDWHAITLPFDRKMLGETTYQAAAMYLACGLDPAKSKVFVQSHVRAHAELTWLLNCITPMNWLERMIQYKEKSRKHGENVSVGLFDYPVLMAADILLYHPDLVPVGEDQTQ
;
A
#
# COMPACT_ATOMS: atom_id res chain seq x y z
N GLU A 1 -4.35 23.89 -6.95
CA GLU A 1 -5.66 23.86 -7.64
C GLU A 1 -5.67 23.07 -8.96
N GLN A 2 -4.62 22.31 -9.31
CA GLN A 2 -4.59 21.57 -10.57
C GLN A 2 -4.99 20.08 -10.48
N TYR A 3 -4.98 19.48 -9.29
CA TYR A 3 -5.29 18.05 -9.11
C TYR A 3 -6.10 17.82 -7.84
N GLU A 4 -7.03 16.87 -7.87
CA GLU A 4 -7.63 16.27 -6.68
C GLU A 4 -6.69 15.18 -6.16
N GLY A 5 -6.18 15.38 -4.95
CA GLY A 5 -5.20 14.46 -4.37
C GLY A 5 -5.85 13.42 -3.45
N LEU A 6 -5.42 12.18 -3.59
CA LEU A 6 -5.79 11.06 -2.74
C LEU A 6 -4.55 10.61 -1.95
N PHE A 7 -4.59 10.74 -0.63
CA PHE A 7 -3.49 10.42 0.27
C PHE A 7 -4.00 9.47 1.34
N PHE A 8 -3.31 8.36 1.56
CA PHE A 8 -3.73 7.43 2.59
C PHE A 8 -2.57 6.70 3.21
N VAL A 9 -2.75 6.36 4.49
CA VAL A 9 -1.78 5.58 5.25
C VAL A 9 -2.02 4.10 4.95
N VAL A 10 -0.99 3.44 4.40
CA VAL A 10 -1.02 2.05 3.93
C VAL A 10 -0.74 1.04 5.06
N ASP A 11 -1.62 1.00 6.05
CA ASP A 11 -1.46 0.16 7.24
C ASP A 11 -1.56 -1.35 6.96
N TRP A 12 -2.21 -1.79 5.88
CA TRP A 12 -2.16 -3.20 5.47
C TRP A 12 -0.85 -3.59 4.79
N HIS A 13 -0.20 -2.69 4.06
CA HIS A 13 1.15 -2.95 3.56
C HIS A 13 2.16 -3.06 4.70
N ALA A 14 1.97 -2.30 5.79
CA ALA A 14 2.87 -2.31 6.94
C ALA A 14 2.93 -3.67 7.67
N ILE A 15 1.84 -4.44 7.65
CA ILE A 15 1.77 -5.74 8.34
C ILE A 15 2.34 -6.92 7.51
N THR A 16 2.80 -6.66 6.28
CA THR A 16 3.45 -7.70 5.43
C THR A 16 4.83 -8.10 5.94
N LEU A 17 5.43 -7.27 6.80
CA LEU A 17 6.70 -7.47 7.51
C LEU A 17 6.46 -7.49 9.03
N PRO A 18 7.44 -7.96 9.83
CA PRO A 18 7.33 -7.92 11.29
C PRO A 18 7.05 -6.50 11.81
N PHE A 19 6.03 -6.36 12.67
CA PHE A 19 5.57 -5.08 13.22
C PHE A 19 5.20 -5.19 14.70
N ASP A 20 5.25 -4.07 15.43
CA ASP A 20 4.72 -3.98 16.79
C ASP A 20 3.26 -3.51 16.74
N ARG A 21 2.34 -4.36 17.20
CA ARG A 21 0.90 -4.07 17.26
C ARG A 21 0.57 -2.81 18.06
N LYS A 22 1.30 -2.54 19.15
CA LYS A 22 1.07 -1.35 19.97
C LYS A 22 1.47 -0.09 19.20
N MET A 23 2.55 -0.16 18.43
CA MET A 23 3.05 0.96 17.64
C MET A 23 2.23 1.22 16.39
N LEU A 24 1.70 0.18 15.72
CA LEU A 24 1.02 0.33 14.42
C LEU A 24 -0.12 1.36 14.44
N GLY A 25 -0.96 1.33 15.47
CA GLY A 25 -2.04 2.31 15.61
C GLY A 25 -1.51 3.73 15.78
N GLU A 26 -0.52 3.91 16.67
CA GLU A 26 0.08 5.21 16.93
C GLU A 26 0.79 5.77 15.69
N THR A 27 1.61 4.97 15.01
CA THR A 27 2.34 5.40 13.80
C THR A 27 1.39 5.72 12.64
N THR A 28 0.26 5.01 12.55
CA THR A 28 -0.79 5.32 11.55
C THR A 28 -1.38 6.71 11.79
N TYR A 29 -1.74 7.04 13.03
CA TYR A 29 -2.24 8.38 13.37
C TYR A 29 -1.17 9.46 13.21
N GLN A 30 0.08 9.17 13.57
CA GLN A 30 1.20 10.10 13.38
C GLN A 30 1.45 10.40 11.89
N ALA A 31 1.37 9.39 11.01
CA ALA A 31 1.49 9.58 9.57
C ALA A 31 0.37 10.46 9.01
N ALA A 32 -0.88 10.20 9.41
CA ALA A 32 -2.02 11.03 9.03
C ALA A 32 -1.89 12.47 9.56
N ALA A 33 -1.44 12.64 10.80
CA ALA A 33 -1.18 13.95 11.38
C ALA A 33 -0.06 14.71 10.63
N MET A 34 0.98 14.01 10.18
CA MET A 34 2.06 14.60 9.39
C MET A 34 1.54 15.18 8.07
N TYR A 35 0.65 14.47 7.37
CA TYR A 35 0.01 14.98 6.16
C TYR A 35 -0.68 16.32 6.42
N LEU A 36 -1.50 16.40 7.47
CA LEU A 36 -2.20 17.63 7.83
C LEU A 36 -1.22 18.76 8.23
N ALA A 37 -0.18 18.42 8.99
CA ALA A 37 0.84 19.38 9.41
C ALA A 37 1.66 19.94 8.23
N CYS A 38 1.87 19.14 7.18
CA CYS A 38 2.50 19.56 5.93
C CYS A 38 1.57 20.40 5.02
N GLY A 39 0.33 20.67 5.46
CA GLY A 39 -0.60 21.55 4.76
C GLY A 39 -1.59 20.86 3.82
N LEU A 40 -1.75 19.53 3.92
CA LEU A 40 -2.86 18.86 3.26
C LEU A 40 -4.18 19.30 3.89
N ASP A 41 -5.02 19.91 3.06
CA ASP A 41 -6.36 20.36 3.42
C ASP A 41 -7.39 19.25 3.12
N PRO A 42 -8.02 18.63 4.14
CA PRO A 42 -9.02 17.58 3.95
C PRO A 42 -10.28 18.05 3.20
N ALA A 43 -10.51 19.36 3.10
CA ALA A 43 -11.60 19.90 2.29
C ALA A 43 -11.28 19.88 0.78
N LYS A 44 -10.00 19.75 0.42
CA LYS A 44 -9.50 19.76 -0.98
C LYS A 44 -8.89 18.43 -1.43
N SER A 45 -8.54 17.56 -0.50
CA SER A 45 -7.90 16.28 -0.77
C SER A 45 -8.45 15.20 0.15
N LYS A 46 -8.47 13.96 -0.30
CA LYS A 46 -8.90 12.84 0.54
C LYS A 46 -7.71 12.37 1.36
N VAL A 47 -7.86 12.36 2.68
CA VAL A 47 -6.88 11.78 3.62
C VAL A 47 -7.56 10.68 4.43
N PHE A 48 -7.09 9.43 4.33
CA PHE A 48 -7.69 8.30 5.03
C PHE A 48 -6.68 7.21 5.38
N VAL A 49 -7.14 6.14 6.05
CA VAL A 49 -6.35 4.95 6.39
C VAL A 49 -6.84 3.80 5.52
N GLN A 50 -5.93 3.07 4.89
CA GLN A 50 -6.23 2.00 3.93
C GLN A 50 -7.22 0.99 4.52
N SER A 51 -6.97 0.49 5.73
CA SER A 51 -7.83 -0.50 6.38
C SER A 51 -9.26 -0.06 6.68
N HIS A 52 -9.53 1.25 6.67
CA HIS A 52 -10.88 1.78 6.88
C HIS A 52 -11.76 1.63 5.63
N VAL A 53 -11.17 1.31 4.47
CA VAL A 53 -11.88 1.13 3.20
C VAL A 53 -11.72 -0.33 2.74
N ARG A 54 -12.72 -1.16 3.05
CA ARG A 54 -12.70 -2.61 2.79
C ARG A 54 -12.55 -2.97 1.31
N ALA A 55 -13.01 -2.08 0.42
CA ALA A 55 -12.98 -2.26 -1.03
C ALA A 55 -11.56 -2.53 -1.57
N HIS A 56 -10.51 -2.06 -0.88
CA HIS A 56 -9.12 -2.40 -1.19
C HIS A 56 -8.88 -3.90 -1.14
N ALA A 57 -9.26 -4.58 -0.05
CA ALA A 57 -9.05 -6.02 0.10
C ALA A 57 -9.97 -6.82 -0.83
N GLU A 58 -11.21 -6.34 -1.03
CA GLU A 58 -12.16 -6.97 -1.94
C GLU A 58 -11.64 -6.94 -3.39
N LEU A 59 -11.10 -5.80 -3.83
CA LEU A 59 -10.51 -5.67 -5.16
C LEU A 59 -9.22 -6.46 -5.29
N THR A 60 -8.35 -6.48 -4.27
CA THR A 60 -7.15 -7.34 -4.27
C THR A 60 -7.50 -8.79 -4.51
N TRP A 61 -8.54 -9.30 -3.85
CA TRP A 61 -8.99 -10.67 -4.07
C TRP A 61 -9.39 -10.94 -5.53
N LEU A 62 -10.14 -10.00 -6.14
CA LEU A 62 -10.53 -10.12 -7.55
C LEU A 62 -9.32 -10.06 -8.49
N LEU A 63 -8.36 -9.17 -8.22
CA LEU A 63 -7.14 -9.04 -9.00
C LEU A 63 -6.22 -10.26 -8.86
N ASN A 64 -6.19 -10.90 -7.69
CA ASN A 64 -5.45 -12.15 -7.48
C ASN A 64 -5.93 -13.27 -8.41
N CYS A 65 -7.23 -13.33 -8.73
CA CYS A 65 -7.77 -14.33 -9.64
C CYS A 65 -7.28 -14.20 -11.10
N ILE A 66 -6.71 -13.04 -11.47
CA ILE A 66 -6.20 -12.78 -12.82
C ILE A 66 -4.70 -12.48 -12.86
N THR A 67 -4.02 -12.51 -11.70
CA THR A 67 -2.58 -12.23 -11.59
C THR A 67 -1.79 -13.54 -11.59
N PRO A 68 -0.94 -13.81 -12.61
CA PRO A 68 -0.11 -15.00 -12.62
C PRO A 68 0.95 -14.99 -11.52
N MET A 69 1.12 -16.10 -10.81
CA MET A 69 2.13 -16.26 -9.74
C MET A 69 3.55 -15.88 -10.20
N ASN A 70 3.92 -16.27 -11.42
CA ASN A 70 5.25 -16.01 -11.97
C ASN A 70 5.54 -14.51 -12.21
N TRP A 71 4.53 -13.64 -12.25
CA TRP A 71 4.73 -12.19 -12.29
C TRP A 71 5.25 -11.71 -10.94
N LEU A 72 4.61 -12.14 -9.86
CA LEU A 72 4.97 -11.79 -8.49
C LEU A 72 6.33 -12.40 -8.07
N GLU A 73 6.61 -13.65 -8.47
CA GLU A 73 7.92 -14.28 -8.22
C GLU A 73 9.09 -13.54 -8.87
N ARG A 74 8.84 -12.78 -9.93
CA ARG A 74 9.88 -12.01 -10.65
C ARG A 74 10.16 -10.65 -10.02
N MET A 75 9.31 -10.17 -9.13
CA MET A 75 9.44 -8.86 -8.50
C MET A 75 10.76 -8.76 -7.73
N ILE A 76 11.55 -7.71 -8.02
CA ILE A 76 12.86 -7.48 -7.41
C ILE A 76 12.70 -7.31 -5.90
N GLN A 77 11.71 -6.52 -5.49
CA GLN A 77 11.40 -6.28 -4.07
C GLN A 77 11.07 -7.56 -3.32
N TYR A 78 10.27 -8.44 -3.91
CA TYR A 78 9.96 -9.74 -3.31
C TYR A 78 11.24 -10.57 -3.15
N LYS A 79 12.09 -10.67 -4.18
CA LYS A 79 13.34 -11.44 -4.12
C LYS A 79 14.32 -10.90 -3.08
N GLU A 80 14.49 -9.59 -3.02
CA GLU A 80 15.41 -8.95 -2.07
C GLU A 80 14.94 -9.10 -0.63
N LYS A 81 13.66 -8.82 -0.36
CA LYS A 81 13.10 -8.97 0.99
C LYS A 81 13.02 -10.43 1.40
N SER A 82 12.77 -11.35 0.46
CA SER A 82 12.77 -12.80 0.73
C SER A 82 14.14 -13.32 1.11
N ARG A 83 15.20 -12.89 0.41
CA ARG A 83 16.57 -13.24 0.79
C ARG A 83 16.94 -12.77 2.20
N LYS A 84 16.43 -11.61 2.63
CA LYS A 84 16.69 -11.07 3.98
C LYS A 84 15.93 -11.83 5.07
N HIS A 85 14.72 -12.34 4.79
CA HIS A 85 13.85 -12.98 5.78
C HIS A 85 13.88 -14.52 5.74
N GLY A 86 14.52 -15.13 4.74
CA GLY A 86 14.67 -16.57 4.61
C GLY A 86 13.33 -17.28 4.37
N GLU A 87 13.12 -18.42 5.03
CA GLU A 87 11.90 -19.24 4.86
C GLU A 87 10.64 -18.63 5.50
N ASN A 88 10.76 -17.57 6.30
CA ASN A 88 9.65 -16.93 7.03
C ASN A 88 8.95 -15.81 6.23
N VAL A 89 9.02 -15.85 4.90
CA VAL A 89 8.40 -14.84 4.05
C VAL A 89 6.89 -15.04 4.03
N SER A 90 6.16 -13.98 4.39
CA SER A 90 4.71 -14.01 4.40
C SER A 90 4.14 -14.02 2.98
N VAL A 91 2.97 -14.63 2.79
CA VAL A 91 2.21 -14.50 1.53
C VAL A 91 1.85 -13.04 1.27
N GLY A 92 1.62 -12.24 2.32
CA GLY A 92 1.40 -10.81 2.18
C GLY A 92 2.57 -10.07 1.52
N LEU A 93 3.82 -10.44 1.83
CA LEU A 93 5.00 -9.87 1.19
C LEU A 93 5.15 -10.28 -0.29
N PHE A 94 4.57 -11.41 -0.67
CA PHE A 94 4.50 -11.84 -2.07
C PHE A 94 3.38 -11.12 -2.83
N ASP A 95 2.23 -10.92 -2.17
CA ASP A 95 0.98 -10.46 -2.77
C ASP A 95 0.77 -8.93 -2.69
N TYR A 96 1.58 -8.21 -1.90
CA TYR A 96 1.42 -6.76 -1.74
C TYR A 96 1.42 -5.96 -3.05
N PRO A 97 2.11 -6.35 -4.15
CA PRO A 97 1.98 -5.62 -5.41
C PRO A 97 0.56 -5.66 -5.98
N VAL A 98 -0.20 -6.73 -5.74
CA VAL A 98 -1.60 -6.81 -6.15
C VAL A 98 -2.48 -5.91 -5.29
N LEU A 99 -2.19 -5.83 -3.98
CA LEU A 99 -2.83 -4.86 -3.10
C LEU A 99 -2.53 -3.42 -3.54
N MET A 100 -1.30 -3.12 -3.94
CA MET A 100 -0.93 -1.81 -4.49
C MET A 100 -1.68 -1.51 -5.80
N ALA A 101 -1.87 -2.50 -6.67
CA ALA A 101 -2.68 -2.36 -7.87
C ALA A 101 -4.15 -2.08 -7.53
N ALA A 102 -4.72 -2.77 -6.54
CA ALA A 102 -6.06 -2.48 -6.03
C ALA A 102 -6.17 -1.06 -5.46
N ASP A 103 -5.17 -0.64 -4.68
CA ASP A 103 -5.11 0.68 -4.05
C ASP A 103 -5.19 1.81 -5.08
N ILE A 104 -4.58 1.59 -6.25
CA ILE A 104 -4.58 2.54 -7.38
C ILE A 104 -5.88 2.42 -8.17
N LEU A 105 -6.22 1.22 -8.64
CA LEU A 105 -7.31 1.01 -9.59
C LEU A 105 -8.69 1.34 -9.00
N LEU A 106 -8.85 1.23 -7.68
CA LEU A 106 -10.11 1.57 -7.01
C LEU A 106 -10.55 3.02 -7.24
N TYR A 107 -9.61 3.93 -7.46
CA TYR A 107 -9.88 5.37 -7.59
C TYR A 107 -9.66 5.91 -9.00
N HIS A 108 -9.23 5.07 -9.95
CA HIS A 108 -8.97 5.47 -11.33
C HIS A 108 -8.12 6.75 -11.50
N PRO A 109 -6.93 6.86 -10.87
CA PRO A 109 -6.11 8.06 -10.96
C PRO A 109 -5.45 8.21 -12.32
N ASP A 110 -5.30 9.45 -12.78
CA ASP A 110 -4.50 9.77 -13.97
C ASP A 110 -2.99 9.67 -13.71
N LEU A 111 -2.57 9.90 -12.46
CA LEU A 111 -1.17 9.99 -12.05
C LEU A 111 -0.95 9.28 -10.71
N VAL A 112 0.16 8.53 -10.60
CA VAL A 112 0.61 7.91 -9.36
C VAL A 112 2.09 8.26 -9.16
N PRO A 113 2.45 9.07 -8.15
CA PRO A 113 3.85 9.32 -7.84
C PRO A 113 4.46 8.08 -7.17
N VAL A 114 5.51 7.53 -7.78
CA VAL A 114 6.21 6.34 -7.29
C VAL A 114 7.71 6.61 -7.09
N GLY A 115 8.30 5.98 -6.08
CA GLY A 115 9.75 5.92 -5.93
C GLY A 115 10.39 5.01 -6.98
N GLU A 116 11.70 5.16 -7.23
CA GLU A 116 12.43 4.30 -8.18
C GLU A 116 12.28 2.81 -7.85
N ASP A 117 12.20 2.49 -6.56
CA ASP A 117 12.07 1.14 -6.02
C ASP A 117 10.67 0.51 -6.22
N GLN A 118 9.67 1.32 -6.61
CA GLN A 118 8.27 0.93 -6.85
C GLN A 118 7.86 1.12 -8.33
N THR A 119 8.83 1.19 -9.25
CA THR A 119 8.54 1.38 -10.69
C THR A 119 8.10 0.08 -11.38
N GLN A 120 8.40 -1.09 -10.79
CA GLN A 120 8.09 -2.40 -11.35
C GLN A 120 6.65 -2.84 -11.10
#